data_AF-A0A2U3BD90-F1
#
_entry.id   AF-A0A2U3BD90-F1
#
_cell.length_a   1.000
_cell.length_b   1.000
_cell.length_c   1.000
_cell.angle_alpha   90.00
_cell.angle_beta   90.00
_cell.angle_gamma   90.00
#
_symmetry.space_group_name_H-M   'P 1'
#
loop_
_entity.id
_entity.type
_entity.pdbx_description
1 polymer ?
#
loop_
_entity_poly.entity_id
_entity_poly.type
_entity_poly.pdbx_seq_one_letter_code
_entity_poly.pdbx_strand_id
1 'polypeptide(L)'
;MSNILATLIAKLTASTISDLFLIIIFALFVTSTFFVIKKQSTRLVRVTPNLLTSLGILGTFTGIVVGLMEFDPNNITESIPALLEGLKTAFLTSLFGMFFSILFKGVEGIAEKKGEAEIVNVGPEEIYSVMTQQLSTIQDLKGSTDKLVVSVQGLDDMAEASNKQLALNEELLRAVKGEEDASLTSQIRNMRTDINDASRNVSKHFETQETRHEQFQEKLWSELKLFGELLSKSATEQVINALKDVITDFNNNLTEQFGDNFKRLDESVKKLVDWQENYRVQLEDMQKKYQLGVDAISSTEQSVVHISERAESIPVTMEKLYSVMELGHGQVTELEQRLEAFKDLRDKAVDAMPQIRTQLENTMTEISDSVKAASEHYEQMLEQSSKVIKDFSIAATEGADVLSEKLTTSAQDMGGKLIEASQVFESNAGEASSNMKTMNNELTTAAEQIRSELSDSLSDMNNVMRAMVTGIKEDAEVTSKTLESANIQLVSDTKAMRDESVNAIQQMKERLETSLNEVFQLQAREVQRTFSSLEDQIVKAVERTGSSVESQVEYFDKEMQQEINRTLELMGTELATVTQQFTRDYSKLTNEMSKVVSRSAQGAH
;
A
#
# COMPACT_ATOMS: atom_id res chain seq x y z
N MET A 1 -1.41 36.60 -23.22
CA MET A 1 -0.18 36.52 -22.39
C MET A 1 0.88 35.56 -22.94
N SER A 2 0.51 34.46 -23.62
CA SER A 2 1.45 33.50 -24.26
C SER A 2 2.50 34.14 -25.19
N ASN A 3 2.09 35.00 -26.12
CA ASN A 3 3.00 35.55 -27.14
C ASN A 3 3.98 36.61 -26.63
N ILE A 4 3.63 37.33 -25.55
CA ILE A 4 4.51 38.35 -24.95
C ILE A 4 5.61 37.66 -24.15
N LEU A 5 5.27 36.60 -23.40
CA LEU A 5 6.24 35.82 -22.64
C LEU A 5 7.22 35.09 -23.58
N ALA A 6 6.70 34.48 -24.64
CA ALA A 6 7.52 33.78 -25.65
C ALA A 6 8.49 34.72 -26.39
N THR A 7 8.06 35.95 -26.73
CA THR A 7 8.95 36.94 -27.38
C THR A 7 9.97 37.56 -26.43
N LEU A 8 9.69 37.61 -25.12
CA LEU A 8 10.66 38.04 -24.11
C LEU A 8 11.72 36.95 -23.85
N ILE A 9 11.28 35.68 -23.82
CA ILE A 9 12.14 34.51 -23.63
C ILE A 9 13.01 34.26 -24.86
N ALA A 10 12.49 34.43 -26.08
CA ALA A 10 13.23 34.23 -27.33
C ALA A 10 14.35 35.26 -27.59
N LYS A 11 14.43 36.35 -26.83
CA LYS A 11 15.54 37.31 -26.89
C LYS A 11 16.71 36.97 -25.96
N LEU A 12 16.52 35.98 -25.08
CA LEU A 12 17.48 35.60 -24.05
C LEU A 12 18.00 34.21 -24.36
N THR A 13 19.31 34.06 -24.45
CA THR A 13 19.95 32.74 -24.64
C THR A 13 19.78 31.87 -23.40
N ALA A 14 19.80 30.55 -23.57
CA ALA A 14 19.68 29.59 -22.46
C ALA A 14 20.70 29.83 -21.33
N SER A 15 21.92 30.27 -21.69
CA SER A 15 22.97 30.64 -20.72
C SER A 15 22.56 31.85 -19.88
N THR A 16 22.01 32.90 -20.51
CA THR A 16 21.63 34.14 -19.82
C THR A 16 20.53 33.91 -18.78
N ILE A 17 19.57 33.04 -19.09
CA ILE A 17 18.50 32.66 -18.18
C ILE A 17 19.05 31.85 -17.01
N SER A 18 19.94 30.90 -17.28
CA SER A 18 20.57 30.08 -16.24
C SER A 18 21.40 30.93 -15.28
N ASP A 19 22.16 31.91 -15.80
CA ASP A 19 22.93 32.86 -15.00
C ASP A 19 22.04 33.75 -14.13
N LEU A 20 20.90 34.20 -14.65
CA LEU A 20 19.90 34.94 -13.87
C LEU A 20 19.39 34.11 -12.68
N PHE A 21 19.05 32.84 -12.91
CA PHE A 21 18.61 31.95 -11.83
C PHE A 21 19.71 31.72 -10.78
N LEU A 22 20.97 31.56 -11.20
CA LEU A 22 22.11 31.44 -10.28
C LEU A 22 22.27 32.70 -9.41
N ILE A 23 22.13 33.89 -9.99
CA ILE A 23 22.18 35.16 -9.24
C ILE A 23 21.03 35.24 -8.24
N ILE A 24 19.81 34.86 -8.63
CA ILE A 24 18.65 34.89 -7.73
C ILE A 24 18.81 33.88 -6.58
N ILE A 25 19.27 32.65 -6.88
CA ILE A 25 19.56 31.63 -5.86
C ILE A 25 20.61 32.14 -4.88
N PHE A 26 21.70 32.74 -5.39
CA PHE A 26 22.76 33.29 -4.55
C PHE A 26 22.29 34.47 -3.70
N ALA A 27 21.53 35.40 -4.28
CA ALA A 27 20.96 36.54 -3.56
C ALA A 27 20.02 36.08 -2.44
N LEU A 28 19.12 35.14 -2.73
CA LEU A 28 18.19 34.57 -1.75
C LEU A 28 18.93 33.83 -0.62
N PHE A 29 20.01 33.11 -0.96
CA PHE A 29 20.89 32.48 0.02
C PHE A 29 21.57 33.50 0.94
N VAL A 30 22.18 34.56 0.39
CA VAL A 30 22.87 35.60 1.16
C VAL A 30 21.89 36.37 2.04
N THR A 31 20.75 36.80 1.50
CA THR A 31 19.71 37.51 2.26
C THR A 31 19.16 36.65 3.38
N SER A 32 18.85 35.38 3.13
CA SER A 32 18.34 34.48 4.17
C SER A 32 19.39 34.19 5.24
N THR A 33 20.66 34.00 4.84
CA THR A 33 21.76 33.75 5.78
C THR A 33 22.01 34.97 6.67
N PHE A 34 21.87 36.18 6.12
CA PHE A 34 21.94 37.42 6.89
C PHE A 34 20.82 37.51 7.94
N PHE A 35 19.60 37.07 7.63
CA PHE A 35 18.49 37.02 8.59
C PHE A 35 18.71 35.97 9.69
N VAL A 36 19.27 34.80 9.36
CA VAL A 36 19.69 33.78 10.33
C VAL A 36 20.74 34.34 11.30
N ILE A 37 21.78 35.03 10.78
CA ILE A 37 22.84 35.63 11.60
C ILE A 37 22.29 36.77 12.49
N LYS A 38 21.31 37.53 12.00
CA LYS A 38 20.62 38.58 12.78
C LYS A 38 19.62 38.05 13.81
N LYS A 39 19.46 36.73 13.96
CA LYS A 39 18.48 36.09 14.86
C LYS A 39 17.04 36.58 14.67
N GLN A 40 16.68 37.03 13.46
CA GLN A 40 15.30 37.39 13.15
C GLN A 40 14.60 36.17 12.56
N SER A 41 13.75 35.52 13.36
CA SER A 41 12.91 34.41 12.92
C SER A 41 11.77 34.94 12.04
N THR A 42 12.09 35.18 10.78
CA THR A 42 11.09 35.50 9.75
C THR A 42 10.60 34.21 9.11
N ARG A 43 9.32 34.16 8.73
CA ARG A 43 8.74 33.06 7.94
C ARG A 43 9.57 32.71 6.69
N LEU A 44 10.34 33.68 6.18
CA LEU A 44 11.26 33.52 5.06
C LEU A 44 12.34 32.47 5.35
N VAL A 45 13.01 32.51 6.51
CA VAL A 45 14.09 31.58 6.90
C VAL A 45 13.65 30.13 6.85
N ARG A 46 12.47 29.81 7.41
CA ARG A 46 11.93 28.44 7.46
C ARG A 46 11.60 27.87 6.08
N VAL A 47 11.26 28.73 5.12
CA VAL A 47 10.83 28.33 3.77
C VAL A 47 11.98 28.40 2.75
N THR A 48 13.07 29.10 3.07
CA THR A 48 14.26 29.28 2.23
C THR A 48 14.85 27.98 1.66
N PRO A 49 15.08 26.88 2.41
CA PRO A 49 15.64 25.65 1.84
C PRO A 49 14.77 25.07 0.71
N ASN A 50 13.46 25.12 0.89
CA ASN A 50 12.51 24.63 -0.11
C ASN A 50 12.47 25.57 -1.32
N LEU A 51 12.58 26.88 -1.10
CA LEU A 51 12.65 27.87 -2.19
C LEU A 51 13.92 27.72 -3.01
N LEU A 52 15.10 27.59 -2.39
CA LEU A 52 16.38 27.40 -3.10
C LEU A 52 16.35 26.17 -4.01
N THR A 53 15.79 25.07 -3.50
CA THR A 53 15.65 23.82 -4.26
C THR A 53 14.64 23.97 -5.40
N SER A 54 13.48 24.56 -5.12
CA SER A 54 12.42 24.77 -6.12
C SER A 54 12.84 25.74 -7.22
N LEU A 55 13.60 26.78 -6.89
CA LEU A 55 14.14 27.73 -7.86
C LEU A 55 15.20 27.08 -8.76
N GLY A 56 16.03 26.19 -8.21
CA GLY A 56 17.00 25.41 -8.99
C GLY A 56 16.32 24.44 -9.97
N ILE A 57 15.24 23.80 -9.55
CA ILE A 57 14.42 22.95 -10.43
C ILE A 57 13.78 23.80 -11.54
N LEU A 58 13.16 24.94 -11.18
CA LEU A 58 12.54 25.85 -12.14
C LEU A 58 13.56 26.39 -13.16
N GLY A 59 14.76 26.75 -12.73
CA GLY A 59 15.84 27.21 -13.60
C GLY A 59 16.29 26.14 -14.60
N THR A 60 16.37 24.88 -14.16
CA THR A 60 16.74 23.75 -15.04
C THR A 60 15.67 23.51 -16.11
N PHE A 61 14.39 23.47 -15.72
CA PHE A 61 13.30 23.32 -16.67
C PHE A 61 13.20 24.48 -17.65
N THR A 62 13.38 25.71 -17.18
CA THR A 62 13.33 26.91 -18.04
C THR A 62 14.51 26.92 -19.02
N GLY A 63 15.72 26.56 -18.57
CA GLY A 63 16.91 26.47 -19.42
C GLY A 63 16.80 25.38 -20.50
N ILE A 64 16.24 24.21 -20.16
CA ILE A 64 15.98 23.14 -21.14
C ILE A 64 14.95 23.58 -22.18
N VAL A 65 13.86 24.23 -21.77
CA VAL A 65 12.83 24.73 -22.69
C VAL A 65 13.41 25.75 -23.67
N VAL A 66 14.25 26.66 -23.20
CA VAL A 66 14.90 27.68 -24.05
C VAL A 66 15.91 27.03 -25.01
N GLY A 67 16.70 26.06 -24.52
CA GLY A 67 17.63 25.31 -25.38
C GLY A 67 16.91 24.52 -26.48
N LEU A 68 15.72 23.98 -26.19
CA LEU A 68 14.88 23.31 -27.19
C LEU A 68 14.21 24.29 -28.17
N MET A 69 13.99 25.55 -27.77
CA MET A 69 13.48 26.60 -28.66
C MET A 69 14.54 27.11 -29.64
N GLU A 70 15.83 27.05 -29.29
CA GLU A 70 16.97 27.36 -30.17
C GLU A 70 17.38 26.20 -31.08
N PHE A 71 16.78 25.01 -30.90
CA PHE A 71 17.07 23.83 -31.71
C PHE A 71 16.39 23.92 -33.09
N ASP A 72 17.18 23.95 -34.16
CA ASP A 72 16.67 23.89 -35.54
C ASP A 72 16.75 22.45 -36.09
N PRO A 73 15.60 21.79 -36.34
CA PRO A 73 15.57 20.46 -36.94
C PRO A 73 16.23 20.37 -38.32
N ASN A 74 16.39 21.50 -39.01
CA ASN A 74 16.99 21.55 -40.35
C ASN A 74 18.52 21.73 -40.32
N ASN A 75 19.11 22.08 -39.18
CA ASN A 75 20.56 22.31 -39.02
C ASN A 75 21.10 21.67 -37.74
N ILE A 76 20.85 20.36 -37.60
CA ILE A 76 21.19 19.54 -36.42
C ILE A 76 22.67 19.67 -36.02
N THR A 77 23.59 19.78 -36.99
CA THR A 77 25.04 19.84 -36.76
C THR A 77 25.46 21.07 -35.95
N GLU A 78 24.80 22.21 -36.14
CA GLU A 78 25.06 23.44 -35.35
C GLU A 78 24.18 23.53 -34.10
N SER A 79 22.97 22.95 -34.14
CA SER A 79 22.04 22.99 -33.00
C SER A 79 22.39 22.05 -31.84
N ILE A 80 23.06 20.90 -32.09
CA ILE A 80 23.44 19.97 -31.01
C ILE A 80 24.47 20.57 -30.04
N PRO A 81 25.60 21.16 -30.49
CA PRO A 81 26.57 21.77 -29.57
C PRO A 81 25.96 22.88 -28.69
N ALA A 82 25.15 23.76 -29.28
CA ALA A 82 24.47 24.83 -28.56
C ALA A 82 23.47 24.30 -27.52
N LEU A 83 22.71 23.26 -27.86
CA LEU A 83 21.78 22.58 -26.94
C LEU A 83 22.53 21.94 -25.77
N LEU A 84 23.66 21.26 -26.03
CA LEU A 84 24.45 20.62 -24.99
C LEU A 84 25.09 21.63 -24.03
N GLU A 85 25.52 22.79 -24.54
CA GLU A 85 26.05 23.88 -23.72
C GLU A 85 24.96 24.54 -22.85
N GLY A 86 23.77 24.78 -23.42
CA GLY A 86 22.59 25.26 -22.69
C GLY A 86 22.09 24.26 -21.63
N LEU A 87 22.14 22.96 -21.93
CA LEU A 87 21.76 21.91 -20.99
C LEU A 87 22.76 21.80 -19.84
N LYS A 88 24.07 21.88 -20.12
CA LYS A 88 25.11 21.89 -19.08
C LYS A 88 24.94 23.04 -18.08
N THR A 89 24.62 24.24 -18.57
CA THR A 89 24.38 25.42 -17.72
C THR A 89 23.05 25.32 -16.97
N ALA A 90 21.99 24.79 -17.60
CA ALA A 90 20.70 24.55 -16.95
C ALA A 90 20.81 23.58 -15.77
N PHE A 91 21.52 22.44 -15.91
CA PHE A 91 21.73 21.49 -14.81
C PHE A 91 22.50 22.09 -13.62
N LEU A 92 23.39 23.05 -13.90
CA LEU A 92 24.17 23.73 -12.88
C LEU A 92 23.27 24.55 -11.94
N THR A 93 22.12 25.04 -12.40
CA THR A 93 21.13 25.76 -11.56
C THR A 93 20.50 24.86 -10.49
N SER A 94 20.17 23.60 -10.80
CA SER A 94 19.64 22.63 -9.83
C SER A 94 20.72 22.20 -8.83
N LEU A 95 21.94 21.98 -9.30
CA LEU A 95 23.08 21.65 -8.45
C LEU A 95 23.32 22.75 -7.40
N PHE A 96 23.34 24.02 -7.83
CA PHE A 96 23.51 25.16 -6.94
C PHE A 96 22.32 25.36 -5.99
N GLY A 97 21.08 25.16 -6.46
CA GLY A 97 19.90 25.23 -5.60
C GLY A 97 19.91 24.19 -4.48
N MET A 98 20.32 22.94 -4.80
CA MET A 98 20.46 21.87 -3.83
C MET A 98 21.67 22.11 -2.89
N PHE A 99 22.81 22.52 -3.44
CA PHE A 99 24.02 22.81 -2.68
C PHE A 99 23.78 23.93 -1.65
N PHE A 100 23.19 25.06 -2.05
CA PHE A 100 22.87 26.14 -1.12
C PHE A 100 21.75 25.80 -0.15
N SER A 101 20.80 24.94 -0.51
CA SER A 101 19.77 24.44 0.43
C SER A 101 20.40 23.61 1.55
N ILE A 102 21.32 22.70 1.22
CA ILE A 102 22.04 21.89 2.21
C ILE A 102 22.94 22.78 3.07
N LEU A 103 23.68 23.69 2.44
CA LEU A 103 24.59 24.60 3.14
C LEU A 103 23.81 25.54 4.08
N PHE A 104 22.64 26.03 3.66
CA PHE A 104 21.76 26.84 4.48
C PHE A 104 21.22 26.07 5.70
N LYS A 105 20.74 24.83 5.53
CA LYS A 105 20.31 23.98 6.67
C LYS A 105 21.45 23.72 7.66
N GLY A 106 22.69 23.59 7.17
CA GLY A 106 23.87 23.48 8.02
C GLY A 106 24.12 24.75 8.83
N VAL A 107 24.00 25.92 8.21
CA VAL A 107 24.15 27.23 8.89
C VAL A 107 23.01 27.47 9.89
N GLU A 108 21.77 27.14 9.54
CA GLU A 108 20.60 27.21 10.43
C GLU A 108 20.80 26.33 11.68
N GLY A 109 21.18 25.05 11.50
CA GLY A 109 21.40 24.13 12.63
C GLY A 109 22.59 24.49 13.53
N ILE A 110 23.61 25.17 13.02
CA ILE A 110 24.74 25.68 13.82
C ILE A 110 24.35 26.97 14.56
N ALA A 111 23.54 27.83 13.94
CA ALA A 111 23.05 29.06 14.56
C ALA A 111 22.04 28.81 15.69
N GLU A 112 21.18 27.80 15.57
CA GLU A 112 20.22 27.39 16.61
C GLU A 112 20.90 26.80 17.86
N LYS A 113 22.06 26.15 17.72
CA LYS A 113 22.83 25.58 18.85
C LYS A 113 23.41 26.62 19.85
N LYS A 114 23.23 27.92 19.61
CA LYS A 114 23.74 29.02 20.45
C LYS A 114 22.66 30.00 20.92
N GLY A 115 21.38 29.67 20.76
CA GLY A 115 20.25 30.34 21.42
C GLY A 115 19.69 29.41 22.47
N GLU A 116 19.44 29.93 23.68
CA GLU A 116 18.72 29.22 24.73
C GLU A 116 17.45 28.55 24.19
N ALA A 117 17.15 27.39 24.75
CA ALA A 117 15.91 26.67 24.53
C ALA A 117 14.72 27.56 24.94
N GLU A 118 14.22 28.37 24.01
CA GLU A 118 12.86 28.88 24.08
C GLU A 118 11.95 27.73 23.66
N ILE A 119 11.38 27.09 24.68
CA ILE A 119 10.22 26.23 24.58
C ILE A 119 9.19 26.99 23.74
N VAL A 120 8.90 26.47 22.55
CA VAL A 120 7.70 26.88 21.79
C VAL A 120 6.53 26.49 22.67
N ASN A 121 6.08 27.46 23.47
CA ASN A 121 4.89 27.35 24.28
C ASN A 121 3.72 27.36 23.30
N VAL A 122 3.25 26.17 22.94
CA VAL A 122 1.99 26.00 22.21
C VAL A 122 0.92 26.63 23.10
N GLY A 123 0.44 27.80 22.68
CA GLY A 123 -0.56 28.54 23.44
C GLY A 123 -1.88 27.76 23.53
N PRO A 124 -2.66 27.93 24.60
CA PRO A 124 -3.98 27.29 24.75
C PRO A 124 -4.93 27.53 23.55
N GLU A 125 -4.72 28.60 22.77
CA GLU A 125 -5.50 28.90 21.56
C GLU A 125 -5.17 27.98 20.37
N GLU A 126 -3.90 27.57 20.19
CA GLU A 126 -3.53 26.58 19.17
C GLU A 126 -4.04 25.19 19.55
N ILE A 127 -4.03 24.83 20.84
CA ILE A 127 -4.63 23.59 21.32
C ILE A 127 -6.16 23.64 21.17
N TYR A 128 -6.80 24.76 21.50
CA TYR A 128 -8.25 24.91 21.34
C TYR A 128 -8.68 24.86 19.88
N SER A 129 -7.94 25.46 18.95
CA SER A 129 -8.25 25.39 17.52
C SER A 129 -8.07 23.98 16.96
N VAL A 130 -7.01 23.26 17.36
CA VAL A 130 -6.79 21.86 16.98
C VAL A 130 -7.84 20.93 17.61
N MET A 131 -8.23 21.16 18.86
CA MET A 131 -9.30 20.41 19.53
C MET A 131 -10.68 20.69 18.93
N THR A 132 -10.95 21.93 18.52
CA THR A 132 -12.22 22.30 17.84
C THR A 132 -12.28 21.68 16.44
N GLN A 133 -11.15 21.64 15.74
CA GLN A 133 -11.02 20.96 14.44
C GLN A 133 -11.08 19.44 14.56
N GLN A 134 -10.59 18.86 15.66
CA GLN A 134 -10.81 17.45 16.00
C GLN A 134 -12.28 17.16 16.34
N LEU A 135 -12.97 18.07 17.04
CA LEU A 135 -14.39 17.91 17.37
C LEU A 135 -15.28 17.93 16.12
N SER A 136 -14.97 18.80 15.15
CA SER A 136 -15.71 18.86 13.88
C SER A 136 -15.47 17.61 13.03
N THR A 137 -14.23 17.12 12.96
CA THR A 137 -13.93 15.86 12.25
C THR A 137 -14.58 14.65 12.93
N ILE A 138 -14.68 14.63 14.27
CA ILE A 138 -15.42 13.60 15.00
C ILE A 138 -16.93 13.69 14.73
N GLN A 139 -17.51 14.89 14.59
CA GLN A 139 -18.91 15.07 14.19
C GLN A 139 -19.17 14.62 12.74
N ASP A 140 -18.25 14.88 11.81
CA ASP A 140 -18.33 14.41 10.43
C ASP A 140 -18.18 12.89 10.32
N LEU A 141 -17.32 12.30 11.16
CA LEU A 141 -17.19 10.84 11.33
C LEU A 141 -18.47 10.24 11.89
N LYS A 142 -19.11 10.88 12.87
CA LYS A 142 -20.40 10.44 13.42
C LYS A 142 -21.51 10.52 12.37
N GLY A 143 -21.59 11.60 11.60
CA GLY A 143 -22.55 11.71 10.49
C GLY A 143 -22.32 10.70 9.37
N SER A 144 -21.07 10.32 9.12
CA SER A 144 -20.73 9.25 8.18
C SER A 144 -21.07 7.86 8.73
N THR A 145 -20.90 7.66 10.05
CA THR A 145 -21.27 6.43 10.75
C THR A 145 -22.80 6.24 10.79
N ASP A 146 -23.56 7.32 11.05
CA ASP A 146 -25.03 7.29 11.03
C ASP A 146 -25.56 6.98 9.61
N LYS A 147 -24.89 7.46 8.56
CA LYS A 147 -25.19 7.08 7.16
C LYS A 147 -24.83 5.62 6.85
N LEU A 148 -23.75 5.09 7.42
CA LEU A 148 -23.42 3.67 7.31
C LEU A 148 -24.45 2.79 8.02
N VAL A 149 -24.95 3.19 9.19
CA VAL A 149 -26.00 2.46 9.91
C VAL A 149 -27.31 2.42 9.12
N VAL A 150 -27.68 3.51 8.45
CA VAL A 150 -28.83 3.53 7.51
C VAL A 150 -28.58 2.64 6.28
N SER A 151 -27.33 2.57 5.81
CA SER A 151 -26.95 1.69 4.69
C SER A 151 -26.95 0.20 5.09
N VAL A 152 -26.65 -0.11 6.35
CA VAL A 152 -26.76 -1.45 6.95
C VAL A 152 -28.23 -1.86 7.17
N GLN A 153 -29.13 -0.92 7.45
CA GLN A 153 -30.58 -1.22 7.41
C GLN A 153 -31.09 -1.53 6.00
N GLY A 154 -30.51 -0.92 4.96
CA GLY A 154 -30.80 -1.29 3.56
C GLY A 154 -30.30 -2.68 3.15
N LEU A 155 -29.35 -3.26 3.90
CA LEU A 155 -28.87 -4.63 3.69
C LEU A 155 -29.88 -5.68 4.19
N ASP A 156 -30.66 -5.38 5.23
CA ASP A 156 -31.78 -6.24 5.67
C ASP A 156 -32.91 -6.26 4.61
N ASP A 157 -33.20 -5.12 3.98
CA ASP A 157 -34.17 -5.03 2.87
C ASP A 157 -33.68 -5.80 1.62
N MET A 158 -32.36 -5.80 1.35
CA MET A 158 -31.75 -6.61 0.28
C MET A 158 -31.72 -8.11 0.61
N ALA A 159 -31.51 -8.48 1.87
CA ALA A 159 -31.60 -9.87 2.32
C ALA A 159 -33.04 -10.39 2.23
N GLU A 160 -34.04 -9.55 2.54
CA GLU A 160 -35.45 -9.87 2.37
C GLU A 160 -35.83 -9.99 0.88
N ALA A 161 -35.33 -9.08 0.02
CA ALA A 161 -35.52 -9.15 -1.43
C ALA A 161 -34.86 -10.38 -2.07
N SER A 162 -33.65 -10.75 -1.63
CA SER A 162 -32.92 -11.94 -2.10
C SER A 162 -33.62 -13.24 -1.68
N ASN A 163 -34.12 -13.31 -0.44
CA ASN A 163 -34.93 -14.44 0.02
C ASN A 163 -36.27 -14.54 -0.73
N LYS A 164 -36.88 -13.41 -1.10
CA LYS A 164 -38.10 -13.37 -1.93
C LYS A 164 -37.81 -13.86 -3.36
N GLN A 165 -36.62 -13.57 -3.89
CA GLN A 165 -36.17 -14.04 -5.21
C GLN A 165 -35.81 -15.53 -5.20
N LEU A 166 -35.26 -16.05 -4.10
CA LEU A 166 -35.08 -17.49 -3.87
C LEU A 166 -36.41 -18.23 -3.80
N ALA A 167 -37.41 -17.69 -3.10
CA ALA A 167 -38.77 -18.25 -3.06
C ALA A 167 -39.44 -18.25 -4.46
N LEU A 168 -39.24 -17.19 -5.24
CA LEU A 168 -39.75 -17.10 -6.62
C LEU A 168 -39.06 -18.12 -7.55
N ASN A 169 -37.76 -18.37 -7.35
CA ASN A 169 -37.02 -19.38 -8.10
C ASN A 169 -37.42 -20.81 -7.72
N GLU A 170 -37.74 -21.08 -6.45
CA GLU A 170 -38.33 -22.36 -6.03
C GLU A 170 -39.74 -22.57 -6.59
N GLU A 171 -40.53 -21.51 -6.72
CA GLU A 171 -41.86 -21.54 -7.35
C GLU A 171 -41.78 -21.79 -8.87
N LEU A 172 -40.79 -21.20 -9.56
CA LEU A 172 -40.47 -21.51 -10.96
C LEU A 172 -39.98 -22.95 -11.13
N LEU A 173 -39.16 -23.46 -10.22
CA LEU A 173 -38.71 -24.86 -10.24
C LEU A 173 -39.87 -25.83 -10.01
N ARG A 174 -40.85 -25.46 -9.16
CA ARG A 174 -42.11 -26.20 -8.98
C ARG A 174 -43.02 -26.12 -10.22
N ALA A 175 -43.11 -24.98 -10.90
CA ALA A 175 -43.87 -24.84 -12.14
C ALA A 175 -43.29 -25.67 -13.30
N VAL A 176 -41.96 -25.87 -13.30
CA VAL A 176 -41.25 -26.66 -14.32
C VAL A 176 -41.19 -28.16 -13.98
N LYS A 177 -41.20 -28.54 -12.69
CA LYS A 177 -40.98 -29.93 -12.23
C LYS A 177 -42.18 -30.58 -11.52
N GLY A 178 -43.24 -29.84 -11.20
CA GLY A 178 -44.38 -30.34 -10.43
C GLY A 178 -45.19 -31.43 -11.14
N GLU A 179 -45.50 -32.50 -10.41
CA GLU A 179 -46.43 -33.55 -10.84
C GLU A 179 -47.88 -33.04 -10.85
N GLU A 180 -48.52 -33.31 -11.97
CA GLU A 180 -49.95 -33.25 -12.31
C GLU A 180 -50.67 -31.87 -12.25
N ASP A 181 -51.29 -31.56 -13.40
CA ASP A 181 -52.22 -30.47 -13.73
C ASP A 181 -51.74 -29.03 -13.97
N ALA A 182 -50.50 -28.64 -13.63
CA ALA A 182 -50.01 -27.28 -13.92
C ALA A 182 -48.68 -27.17 -14.69
N SER A 183 -48.06 -28.29 -15.11
CA SER A 183 -46.77 -28.26 -15.81
C SER A 183 -46.91 -27.85 -17.29
N LEU A 184 -45.85 -27.24 -17.85
CA LEU A 184 -45.74 -26.94 -19.29
C LEU A 184 -45.95 -28.18 -20.18
N THR A 185 -45.59 -29.36 -19.69
CA THR A 185 -45.85 -30.64 -20.37
C THR A 185 -47.33 -31.01 -20.39
N SER A 186 -48.10 -30.70 -19.35
CA SER A 186 -49.56 -30.88 -19.33
C SER A 186 -50.27 -29.89 -20.27
N GLN A 187 -49.82 -28.63 -20.29
CA GLN A 187 -50.37 -27.61 -21.20
C GLN A 187 -50.12 -27.94 -22.69
N ILE A 188 -48.93 -28.47 -23.02
CA ILE A 188 -48.64 -28.97 -24.39
C ILE A 188 -49.54 -30.17 -24.75
N ARG A 189 -49.84 -31.05 -23.78
CA ARG A 189 -50.75 -32.19 -23.99
C ARG A 189 -52.20 -31.73 -24.22
N ASN A 190 -52.68 -30.74 -23.47
CA ASN A 190 -54.01 -30.17 -23.64
C ASN A 190 -54.13 -29.44 -24.99
N MET A 191 -53.13 -28.66 -25.36
CA MET A 191 -53.08 -27.98 -26.65
C MET A 191 -53.07 -28.97 -27.83
N ARG A 192 -52.40 -30.13 -27.68
CA ARG A 192 -52.46 -31.21 -28.68
C ARG A 192 -53.84 -31.86 -28.76
N THR A 193 -54.58 -31.91 -27.65
CA THR A 193 -55.95 -32.44 -27.61
C THR A 193 -56.92 -31.47 -28.29
N ASP A 194 -56.80 -30.17 -28.02
CA ASP A 194 -57.59 -29.12 -28.67
C ASP A 194 -57.35 -29.06 -30.19
N ILE A 195 -56.10 -29.23 -30.64
CA ILE A 195 -55.77 -29.30 -32.08
C ILE A 195 -56.43 -30.52 -32.74
N ASN A 196 -56.47 -31.66 -32.05
CA ASN A 196 -57.13 -32.86 -32.57
C ASN A 196 -58.66 -32.71 -32.63
N ASP A 197 -59.27 -32.04 -31.65
CA ASP A 197 -60.72 -31.78 -31.67
C ASP A 197 -61.11 -30.71 -32.70
N ALA A 198 -60.26 -29.69 -32.91
CA ALA A 198 -60.42 -28.74 -34.02
C ALA A 198 -60.35 -29.46 -35.39
N SER A 199 -59.42 -30.40 -35.57
CA SER A 199 -59.31 -31.22 -36.78
C SER A 199 -60.54 -32.10 -37.02
N ARG A 200 -61.14 -32.67 -35.97
CA ARG A 200 -62.41 -33.41 -36.05
C ARG A 200 -63.59 -32.53 -36.45
N ASN A 201 -63.67 -31.30 -35.94
CA ASN A 201 -64.73 -30.35 -36.30
C ASN A 201 -64.61 -29.86 -37.74
N VAL A 202 -63.39 -29.65 -38.25
CA VAL A 202 -63.14 -29.36 -39.68
C VAL A 202 -63.59 -30.54 -40.55
N SER A 203 -63.29 -31.78 -40.16
CA SER A 203 -63.70 -32.99 -40.89
C SER A 203 -65.23 -33.12 -40.97
N LYS A 204 -65.95 -32.85 -39.87
CA LYS A 204 -67.43 -32.81 -39.88
C LYS A 204 -68.00 -31.70 -40.79
N HIS A 205 -67.29 -30.57 -40.90
CA HIS A 205 -67.70 -29.49 -41.80
C HIS A 205 -67.54 -29.88 -43.27
N PHE A 206 -66.52 -30.69 -43.60
CA PHE A 206 -66.34 -31.28 -44.94
C PHE A 206 -67.44 -32.30 -45.26
N GLU A 207 -67.77 -33.23 -44.36
CA GLU A 207 -68.87 -34.19 -44.58
C GLU A 207 -70.23 -33.49 -44.82
N THR A 208 -70.50 -32.40 -44.10
CA THR A 208 -71.74 -31.60 -44.26
C THR A 208 -71.77 -30.81 -45.59
N GLN A 209 -70.60 -30.52 -46.17
CA GLN A 209 -70.50 -29.87 -47.48
C GLN A 209 -70.74 -30.87 -48.61
N GLU A 210 -70.22 -32.10 -48.48
CA GLU A 210 -70.38 -33.19 -49.45
C GLU A 210 -71.86 -33.57 -49.63
N THR A 211 -72.61 -33.71 -48.53
CA THR A 211 -74.07 -34.00 -48.59
C THR A 211 -74.87 -32.90 -49.30
N ARG A 212 -74.42 -31.64 -49.19
CA ARG A 212 -75.07 -30.50 -49.87
C ARG A 212 -74.79 -30.49 -51.37
N HIS A 213 -73.64 -31.03 -51.78
CA HIS A 213 -73.24 -31.13 -53.19
C HIS A 213 -74.05 -32.21 -53.93
N GLU A 214 -74.31 -33.35 -53.28
CA GLU A 214 -75.18 -34.41 -53.84
C GLU A 214 -76.62 -33.91 -54.07
N GLN A 215 -77.19 -33.17 -53.11
CA GLN A 215 -78.53 -32.57 -53.25
C GLN A 215 -78.63 -31.55 -54.39
N PHE A 216 -77.56 -30.82 -54.66
CA PHE A 216 -77.49 -29.90 -55.81
C PHE A 216 -77.46 -30.66 -57.14
N GLN A 217 -76.69 -31.74 -57.22
CA GLN A 217 -76.61 -32.57 -58.44
C GLN A 217 -77.95 -33.22 -58.79
N GLU A 218 -78.70 -33.74 -57.81
CA GLU A 218 -80.05 -34.28 -58.06
C GLU A 218 -81.00 -33.22 -58.64
N LYS A 219 -80.96 -32.01 -58.10
CA LYS A 219 -81.79 -30.89 -58.57
C LYS A 219 -81.44 -30.48 -60.01
N LEU A 220 -80.15 -30.48 -60.34
CA LEU A 220 -79.64 -30.13 -61.67
C LEU A 220 -80.03 -31.17 -62.72
N TRP A 221 -79.97 -32.46 -62.38
CA TRP A 221 -80.45 -33.53 -63.26
C TRP A 221 -81.96 -33.48 -63.49
N SER A 222 -82.75 -33.08 -62.49
CA SER A 222 -84.19 -32.88 -62.65
C SER A 222 -84.51 -31.77 -63.66
N GLU A 223 -83.81 -30.63 -63.58
CA GLU A 223 -83.98 -29.51 -64.52
C GLU A 223 -83.49 -29.86 -65.95
N LEU A 224 -82.38 -30.60 -66.07
CA LEU A 224 -81.91 -31.10 -67.37
C LEU A 224 -82.90 -32.07 -68.03
N LYS A 225 -83.60 -32.89 -67.24
CA LYS A 225 -84.66 -33.79 -67.74
C LYS A 225 -85.86 -32.99 -68.26
N LEU A 226 -86.25 -31.93 -67.54
CA LEU A 226 -87.31 -31.01 -67.93
C LEU A 226 -86.96 -30.26 -69.24
N PHE A 227 -85.70 -29.88 -69.40
CA PHE A 227 -85.17 -29.26 -70.61
C PHE A 227 -85.13 -30.22 -71.81
N GLY A 228 -84.80 -31.50 -71.56
CA GLY A 228 -84.80 -32.55 -72.58
C GLY A 228 -86.19 -32.86 -73.16
N GLU A 229 -87.26 -32.74 -72.36
CA GLU A 229 -88.64 -32.90 -72.86
C GLU A 229 -89.07 -31.73 -73.78
N LEU A 230 -88.52 -30.53 -73.60
CA LEU A 230 -88.87 -29.35 -74.38
C LEU A 230 -88.29 -29.34 -75.80
N LEU A 231 -87.22 -30.10 -76.06
CA LEU A 231 -86.53 -30.17 -77.36
C LEU A 231 -87.08 -31.24 -78.31
N SER A 232 -88.05 -32.06 -77.86
CA SER A 232 -88.52 -33.23 -78.61
C SER A 232 -89.68 -32.95 -79.60
N LYS A 233 -90.04 -31.70 -79.91
CA LYS A 233 -91.07 -31.38 -80.92
C LYS A 233 -90.77 -30.11 -81.73
N SER A 234 -90.27 -30.26 -82.96
CA SER A 234 -90.86 -29.69 -84.21
C SER A 234 -89.88 -29.63 -85.40
N ALA A 235 -90.16 -30.47 -86.40
CA ALA A 235 -90.02 -30.29 -87.86
C ALA A 235 -88.62 -30.25 -88.54
N THR A 236 -88.17 -31.45 -88.94
CA THR A 236 -87.01 -31.76 -89.79
C THR A 236 -87.34 -31.70 -91.29
N GLU A 237 -87.63 -30.51 -91.82
CA GLU A 237 -87.73 -30.33 -93.29
C GLU A 237 -87.25 -28.95 -93.79
N GLN A 238 -87.13 -27.95 -92.90
CA GLN A 238 -86.44 -26.68 -93.20
C GLN A 238 -84.89 -26.77 -93.09
N VAL A 239 -84.36 -27.80 -92.43
CA VAL A 239 -82.93 -27.99 -92.14
C VAL A 239 -82.10 -28.27 -93.40
N ILE A 240 -82.67 -28.96 -94.39
CA ILE A 240 -81.93 -29.39 -95.59
C ILE A 240 -81.65 -28.21 -96.53
N ASN A 241 -82.52 -27.20 -96.59
CA ASN A 241 -82.25 -25.97 -97.35
C ASN A 241 -81.30 -25.03 -96.60
N ALA A 242 -81.38 -24.96 -95.27
CA ALA A 242 -80.43 -24.20 -94.44
C ALA A 242 -79.00 -24.76 -94.54
N LEU A 243 -78.82 -26.08 -94.69
CA LEU A 243 -77.50 -26.71 -94.83
C LEU A 243 -76.74 -26.28 -96.08
N LYS A 244 -77.44 -25.92 -97.16
CA LYS A 244 -76.81 -25.53 -98.44
C LYS A 244 -76.27 -24.10 -98.41
N ASP A 245 -77.01 -23.21 -97.76
CA ASP A 245 -76.54 -21.85 -97.49
C ASP A 245 -75.40 -21.88 -96.47
N VAL A 246 -75.46 -22.74 -95.45
CA VAL A 246 -74.38 -22.95 -94.47
C VAL A 246 -73.10 -23.48 -95.11
N ILE A 247 -73.16 -24.37 -96.11
CA ILE A 247 -71.93 -24.85 -96.80
C ILE A 247 -71.29 -23.73 -97.64
N THR A 248 -72.10 -22.83 -98.20
CA THR A 248 -71.60 -21.67 -98.96
C THR A 248 -70.99 -20.62 -98.03
N ASP A 249 -71.67 -20.32 -96.91
CA ASP A 249 -71.13 -19.48 -95.82
C ASP A 249 -69.89 -20.11 -95.17
N PHE A 250 -69.84 -21.43 -95.04
CA PHE A 250 -68.68 -22.15 -94.51
C PHE A 250 -67.45 -21.98 -95.41
N ASN A 251 -67.63 -21.98 -96.73
CA ASN A 251 -66.52 -21.84 -97.68
C ASN A 251 -66.00 -20.39 -97.75
N ASN A 252 -66.90 -19.40 -97.62
CA ASN A 252 -66.50 -18.00 -97.46
C ASN A 252 -65.79 -17.75 -96.12
N ASN A 253 -66.30 -18.30 -95.01
CA ASN A 253 -65.63 -18.25 -93.71
C ASN A 253 -64.29 -19.01 -93.68
N LEU A 254 -64.11 -20.04 -94.52
CA LEU A 254 -62.83 -20.76 -94.65
C LEU A 254 -61.71 -19.88 -95.24
N THR A 255 -62.06 -18.93 -96.10
CA THR A 255 -61.07 -18.04 -96.71
C THR A 255 -60.80 -16.81 -95.83
N GLU A 256 -61.83 -16.26 -95.19
CA GLU A 256 -61.74 -15.01 -94.43
C GLU A 256 -61.40 -15.24 -92.94
N GLN A 257 -62.13 -16.10 -92.23
CA GLN A 257 -61.91 -16.30 -90.78
C GLN A 257 -60.73 -17.22 -90.46
N PHE A 258 -60.41 -18.21 -91.31
CA PHE A 258 -59.22 -19.05 -91.07
C PHE A 258 -57.91 -18.35 -91.46
N GLY A 259 -57.90 -17.50 -92.49
CA GLY A 259 -56.74 -16.66 -92.83
C GLY A 259 -56.36 -15.72 -91.68
N ASP A 260 -57.35 -15.06 -91.09
CA ASP A 260 -57.15 -14.22 -89.90
C ASP A 260 -56.84 -15.04 -88.65
N ASN A 261 -57.40 -16.25 -88.48
CA ASN A 261 -57.00 -17.15 -87.39
C ASN A 261 -55.55 -17.63 -87.52
N PHE A 262 -55.05 -17.92 -88.72
CA PHE A 262 -53.63 -18.30 -88.91
C PHE A 262 -52.68 -17.12 -88.66
N LYS A 263 -53.08 -15.89 -89.01
CA LYS A 263 -52.32 -14.69 -88.60
C LYS A 263 -52.31 -14.50 -87.08
N ARG A 264 -53.47 -14.64 -86.42
CA ARG A 264 -53.56 -14.59 -84.95
C ARG A 264 -52.76 -15.72 -84.29
N LEU A 265 -52.73 -16.91 -84.90
CA LEU A 265 -51.93 -18.04 -84.43
C LEU A 265 -50.44 -17.77 -84.60
N ASP A 266 -49.98 -17.25 -85.74
CA ASP A 266 -48.58 -16.85 -85.95
C ASP A 266 -48.14 -15.77 -84.95
N GLU A 267 -48.99 -14.77 -84.68
CA GLU A 267 -48.75 -13.79 -83.62
C GLU A 267 -48.69 -14.41 -82.22
N SER A 268 -49.54 -15.40 -81.95
CA SER A 268 -49.54 -16.12 -80.65
C SER A 268 -48.32 -17.01 -80.49
N VAL A 269 -47.86 -17.65 -81.56
CA VAL A 269 -46.62 -18.45 -81.59
C VAL A 269 -45.41 -17.53 -81.43
N LYS A 270 -45.37 -16.36 -82.08
CA LYS A 270 -44.32 -15.35 -81.87
C LYS A 270 -44.29 -14.86 -80.42
N LYS A 271 -45.45 -14.55 -79.83
CA LYS A 271 -45.55 -14.18 -78.41
C LYS A 271 -45.08 -15.31 -77.48
N LEU A 272 -45.27 -16.58 -77.86
CA LEU A 272 -44.74 -17.73 -77.14
C LEU A 272 -43.22 -17.82 -77.24
N VAL A 273 -42.64 -17.56 -78.41
CA VAL A 273 -41.18 -17.49 -78.61
C VAL A 273 -40.59 -16.33 -77.80
N ASP A 274 -41.23 -15.15 -77.83
CA ASP A 274 -40.84 -14.00 -77.00
C ASP A 274 -40.93 -14.33 -75.50
N TRP A 275 -42.00 -15.03 -75.07
CA TRP A 275 -42.13 -15.51 -73.70
C TRP A 275 -41.02 -16.50 -73.34
N GLN A 276 -40.67 -17.41 -74.25
CA GLN A 276 -39.63 -18.41 -74.05
C GLN A 276 -38.24 -17.77 -73.92
N GLU A 277 -37.94 -16.75 -74.72
CA GLU A 277 -36.68 -16.00 -74.59
C GLU A 277 -36.64 -15.19 -73.29
N ASN A 278 -37.74 -14.53 -72.92
CA ASN A 278 -37.84 -13.84 -71.63
C ASN A 278 -37.71 -14.81 -70.44
N TYR A 279 -38.26 -16.01 -70.55
CA TYR A 279 -38.15 -17.05 -69.54
C TYR A 279 -36.71 -17.57 -69.43
N ARG A 280 -36.00 -17.74 -70.56
CA ARG A 280 -34.56 -18.07 -70.57
C ARG A 280 -33.74 -17.03 -69.80
N VAL A 281 -34.00 -15.75 -70.05
CA VAL A 281 -33.33 -14.64 -69.35
C VAL A 281 -33.66 -14.63 -67.85
N GLN A 282 -34.91 -14.90 -67.47
CA GLN A 282 -35.29 -15.04 -66.05
C GLN A 282 -34.60 -16.21 -65.35
N LEU A 283 -34.47 -17.36 -66.02
CA LEU A 283 -33.74 -18.51 -65.47
C LEU A 283 -32.25 -18.18 -65.27
N GLU A 284 -31.65 -17.40 -66.18
CA GLU A 284 -30.26 -16.96 -66.05
C GLU A 284 -30.06 -15.98 -64.88
N ASP A 285 -31.00 -15.06 -64.65
CA ASP A 285 -30.99 -14.18 -63.47
C ASP A 285 -31.22 -14.96 -62.16
N MET A 286 -32.15 -15.90 -62.18
CA MET A 286 -32.44 -16.77 -61.04
C MET A 286 -31.22 -17.63 -60.67
N GLN A 287 -30.49 -18.16 -61.65
CA GLN A 287 -29.23 -18.87 -61.41
C GLN A 287 -28.20 -17.98 -60.72
N LYS A 288 -28.02 -16.73 -61.16
CA LYS A 288 -27.11 -15.76 -60.52
C LYS A 288 -27.52 -15.46 -59.09
N LYS A 289 -28.81 -15.30 -58.82
CA LYS A 289 -29.34 -15.07 -57.45
C LYS A 289 -29.17 -16.29 -56.55
N TYR A 290 -29.36 -17.50 -57.05
CA TYR A 290 -29.07 -18.71 -56.28
C TYR A 290 -27.60 -18.82 -55.93
N GLN A 291 -26.69 -18.47 -56.84
CA GLN A 291 -25.26 -18.46 -56.55
C GLN A 291 -24.93 -17.45 -55.43
N LEU A 292 -25.48 -16.23 -55.49
CA LEU A 292 -25.31 -15.25 -54.41
C LEU A 292 -25.84 -15.75 -53.06
N GLY A 293 -26.97 -16.48 -53.06
CA GLY A 293 -27.50 -17.10 -51.85
C GLY A 293 -26.59 -18.18 -51.28
N VAL A 294 -25.99 -19.01 -52.15
CA VAL A 294 -25.00 -20.02 -51.74
C VAL A 294 -23.74 -19.36 -51.17
N ASP A 295 -23.25 -18.28 -51.78
CA ASP A 295 -22.09 -17.54 -51.30
C ASP A 295 -22.35 -16.88 -49.94
N ALA A 296 -23.56 -16.33 -49.72
CA ALA A 296 -23.98 -15.76 -48.44
C ALA A 296 -24.07 -16.82 -47.33
N ILE A 297 -24.58 -18.02 -47.64
CA ILE A 297 -24.62 -19.14 -46.70
C ILE A 297 -23.20 -19.60 -46.34
N SER A 298 -22.29 -19.68 -47.32
CA SER A 298 -20.89 -20.02 -47.11
C SER A 298 -20.16 -18.99 -46.22
N SER A 299 -20.42 -17.69 -46.43
CA SER A 299 -19.91 -16.63 -45.56
C SER A 299 -20.47 -16.71 -44.13
N THR A 300 -21.76 -17.07 -43.99
CA THR A 300 -22.41 -17.29 -42.69
C THR A 300 -21.81 -18.49 -41.98
N GLU A 301 -21.54 -19.58 -42.69
CA GLU A 301 -20.85 -20.77 -42.17
C GLU A 301 -19.47 -20.39 -41.59
N GLN A 302 -18.66 -19.63 -42.34
CA GLN A 302 -17.35 -19.15 -41.86
C GLN A 302 -17.46 -18.27 -40.62
N SER A 303 -18.46 -17.39 -40.56
CA SER A 303 -18.70 -16.53 -39.40
C SER A 303 -19.10 -17.35 -38.16
N VAL A 304 -19.93 -18.38 -38.32
CA VAL A 304 -20.32 -19.29 -37.23
C VAL A 304 -19.13 -20.12 -36.74
N VAL A 305 -18.26 -20.58 -37.64
CA VAL A 305 -17.01 -21.28 -37.27
C VAL A 305 -16.12 -20.36 -36.42
N HIS A 306 -15.92 -19.11 -36.81
CA HIS A 306 -15.13 -18.15 -36.02
C HIS A 306 -15.74 -17.82 -34.65
N ILE A 307 -17.06 -17.73 -34.56
CA ILE A 307 -17.75 -17.57 -33.27
C ILE A 307 -17.52 -18.80 -32.40
N SER A 308 -17.62 -20.01 -32.95
CA SER A 308 -17.36 -21.25 -32.23
C SER A 308 -15.92 -21.33 -31.72
N GLU A 309 -14.93 -21.03 -32.57
CA GLU A 309 -13.50 -21.01 -32.19
C GLU A 309 -13.22 -19.99 -31.08
N ARG A 310 -13.81 -18.80 -31.15
CA ARG A 310 -13.65 -17.79 -30.09
C ARG A 310 -14.38 -18.15 -28.81
N ALA A 311 -15.58 -18.73 -28.90
CA ALA A 311 -16.34 -19.16 -27.73
C ALA A 311 -15.61 -20.26 -26.94
N GLU A 312 -14.82 -21.11 -27.61
CA GLU A 312 -13.99 -22.13 -26.97
C GLU A 312 -12.89 -21.54 -26.05
N SER A 313 -12.50 -20.29 -26.27
CA SER A 313 -11.54 -19.59 -25.39
C SER A 313 -12.13 -19.10 -24.07
N ILE A 314 -13.46 -18.99 -23.96
CA ILE A 314 -14.16 -18.49 -22.76
C ILE A 314 -13.97 -19.48 -21.58
N PRO A 315 -14.24 -20.80 -21.72
CA PRO A 315 -13.97 -21.78 -20.67
C PRO A 315 -12.52 -21.77 -20.18
N VAL A 316 -11.55 -21.71 -21.11
CA VAL A 316 -10.11 -21.69 -20.78
C VAL A 316 -9.74 -20.45 -19.97
N THR A 317 -10.34 -19.31 -20.29
CA THR A 317 -10.09 -18.06 -19.57
C THR A 317 -10.76 -18.09 -18.18
N MET A 318 -11.95 -18.69 -18.07
CA MET A 318 -12.63 -18.89 -16.80
C MET A 318 -11.90 -19.88 -15.87
N GLU A 319 -11.28 -20.93 -16.42
CA GLU A 319 -10.44 -21.86 -15.66
C GLU A 319 -9.20 -21.15 -15.07
N LYS A 320 -8.56 -20.28 -15.85
CA LYS A 320 -7.46 -19.42 -15.35
C LYS A 320 -7.93 -18.43 -14.29
N LEU A 321 -9.10 -17.81 -14.48
CA LEU A 321 -9.67 -16.88 -13.50
C LEU A 321 -9.98 -17.60 -12.18
N TYR A 322 -10.52 -18.82 -12.25
CA TYR A 322 -10.77 -19.67 -11.09
C TYR A 322 -9.47 -19.97 -10.33
N SER A 323 -8.40 -20.34 -11.04
CA SER A 323 -7.09 -20.58 -10.42
C SER A 323 -6.53 -19.33 -9.72
N VAL A 324 -6.71 -18.14 -10.31
CA VAL A 324 -6.30 -16.87 -9.69
C VAL A 324 -7.15 -16.56 -8.45
N MET A 325 -8.46 -16.82 -8.49
CA MET A 325 -9.35 -16.66 -7.33
C MET A 325 -8.99 -17.63 -6.20
N GLU A 326 -8.68 -18.89 -6.52
CA GLU A 326 -8.27 -19.89 -5.54
C GLU A 326 -6.94 -19.51 -4.87
N LEU A 327 -5.96 -19.07 -5.65
CA LEU A 327 -4.68 -18.57 -5.14
C LEU A 327 -4.87 -17.33 -4.25
N GLY A 328 -5.71 -16.38 -4.69
CA GLY A 328 -6.04 -15.17 -3.94
C GLY A 328 -6.74 -15.48 -2.61
N HIS A 329 -7.68 -16.43 -2.61
CA HIS A 329 -8.33 -16.90 -1.38
C HIS A 329 -7.34 -17.55 -0.41
N GLY A 330 -6.39 -18.35 -0.93
CA GLY A 330 -5.29 -18.90 -0.16
C GLY A 330 -4.42 -17.82 0.48
N GLN A 331 -4.09 -16.76 -0.27
CA GLN A 331 -3.30 -15.63 0.26
C GLN A 331 -4.03 -14.85 1.35
N VAL A 332 -5.35 -14.64 1.23
CA VAL A 332 -6.17 -13.99 2.29
C VAL A 332 -6.16 -14.85 3.56
N THR A 333 -6.35 -16.16 3.43
CA THR A 333 -6.31 -17.09 4.57
C THR A 333 -4.94 -17.09 5.26
N GLU A 334 -3.85 -17.07 4.48
CA GLU A 334 -2.49 -16.98 5.02
C GLU A 334 -2.27 -15.64 5.75
N LEU A 335 -2.82 -14.55 5.21
CA LEU A 335 -2.74 -13.22 5.81
C LEU A 335 -3.47 -13.17 7.17
N GLU A 336 -4.65 -13.79 7.28
CA GLU A 336 -5.38 -13.94 8.54
C GLU A 336 -4.55 -14.70 9.58
N GLN A 337 -3.92 -15.82 9.20
CA GLN A 337 -3.03 -16.56 10.11
C GLN A 337 -1.82 -15.72 10.56
N ARG A 338 -1.22 -14.95 9.64
CA ARG A 338 -0.09 -14.06 9.98
C ARG A 338 -0.51 -12.95 10.93
N LEU A 339 -1.71 -12.39 10.75
CA LEU A 339 -2.28 -11.39 11.66
C LEU A 339 -2.53 -11.96 13.05
N GLU A 340 -3.04 -13.19 13.15
CA GLU A 340 -3.23 -13.86 14.44
C GLU A 340 -1.90 -14.13 15.15
N ALA A 341 -0.87 -14.58 14.42
CA ALA A 341 0.49 -14.73 14.98
C ALA A 341 1.07 -13.38 15.46
N PHE A 342 0.75 -12.29 14.77
CA PHE A 342 1.18 -10.95 15.16
C PHE A 342 0.45 -10.46 16.42
N LYS A 343 -0.84 -10.83 16.56
CA LYS A 343 -1.65 -10.56 17.75
C LYS A 343 -1.11 -11.31 18.96
N ASP A 344 -0.74 -12.58 18.79
CA ASP A 344 -0.06 -13.38 19.83
C ASP A 344 1.28 -12.75 20.24
N LEU A 345 2.06 -12.25 19.28
CA LEU A 345 3.32 -11.57 19.57
C LEU A 345 3.08 -10.30 20.39
N ARG A 346 2.07 -9.49 20.04
CA ARG A 346 1.65 -8.33 20.84
C ARG A 346 1.30 -8.75 22.26
N ASP A 347 0.47 -9.77 22.43
CA ASP A 347 0.00 -10.19 23.75
C ASP A 347 1.16 -10.68 24.62
N LYS A 348 2.06 -11.50 24.07
CA LYS A 348 3.28 -11.93 24.77
C LYS A 348 4.22 -10.78 25.09
N ALA A 349 4.36 -9.80 24.20
CA ALA A 349 5.17 -8.61 24.46
C ALA A 349 4.59 -7.80 25.62
N VAL A 350 3.26 -7.62 25.65
CA VAL A 350 2.53 -6.97 26.75
C VAL A 350 2.71 -7.74 28.06
N ASP A 351 2.64 -9.06 28.05
CA ASP A 351 2.81 -9.92 29.23
C ASP A 351 4.25 -9.96 29.78
N ALA A 352 5.26 -9.87 28.90
CA ALA A 352 6.65 -9.78 29.32
C ALA A 352 6.96 -8.44 30.02
N MET A 353 6.13 -7.41 29.83
CA MET A 353 6.44 -6.07 30.33
C MET A 353 6.45 -5.93 31.86
N PRO A 354 5.43 -6.42 32.59
CA PRO A 354 5.47 -6.47 34.05
C PRO A 354 6.68 -7.24 34.60
N GLN A 355 7.13 -8.27 33.89
CA GLN A 355 8.29 -9.08 34.32
C GLN A 355 9.58 -8.25 34.24
N ILE A 356 9.77 -7.49 33.16
CA ILE A 356 10.92 -6.58 33.03
C ILE A 356 10.90 -5.53 34.14
N ARG A 357 9.74 -4.94 34.43
CA ARG A 357 9.60 -3.98 35.55
C ARG A 357 10.02 -4.61 36.88
N THR A 358 9.48 -5.78 37.18
CA THR A 358 9.77 -6.51 38.43
C THR A 358 11.25 -6.85 38.53
N GLN A 359 11.86 -7.33 37.45
CA GLN A 359 13.29 -7.68 37.44
C GLN A 359 14.18 -6.44 37.64
N LEU A 360 13.82 -5.30 37.06
CA LEU A 360 14.54 -4.04 37.27
C LEU A 360 14.38 -3.52 38.70
N GLU A 361 13.18 -3.59 39.28
CA GLU A 361 12.96 -3.25 40.70
C GLU A 361 13.81 -4.13 41.63
N ASN A 362 13.85 -5.44 41.38
CA ASN A 362 14.68 -6.36 42.15
C ASN A 362 16.17 -6.02 42.01
N THR A 363 16.64 -5.78 40.79
CA THR A 363 18.04 -5.42 40.52
C THR A 363 18.42 -4.10 41.21
N MET A 364 17.56 -3.09 41.18
CA MET A 364 17.80 -1.81 41.86
C MET A 364 17.85 -1.96 43.39
N THR A 365 17.00 -2.82 43.93
CA THR A 365 16.98 -3.13 45.37
C THR A 365 18.28 -3.83 45.77
N GLU A 366 18.73 -4.84 45.01
CA GLU A 366 20.00 -5.54 45.26
C GLU A 366 21.21 -4.59 45.19
N ILE A 367 21.24 -3.66 44.23
CA ILE A 367 22.31 -2.66 44.13
C ILE A 367 22.28 -1.74 45.37
N SER A 368 21.10 -1.28 45.80
CA SER A 368 20.95 -0.43 46.98
C SER A 368 21.43 -1.14 48.25
N ASP A 369 21.02 -2.40 48.45
CA ASP A 369 21.44 -3.23 49.57
C ASP A 369 22.95 -3.48 49.55
N SER A 370 23.54 -3.71 48.37
CA SER A 370 24.98 -3.89 48.21
C SER A 370 25.78 -2.64 48.56
N VAL A 371 25.32 -1.45 48.14
CA VAL A 371 25.94 -0.17 48.50
C VAL A 371 25.87 0.06 50.02
N LYS A 372 24.72 -0.26 50.62
CA LYS A 372 24.54 -0.15 52.07
C LYS A 372 25.47 -1.09 52.84
N ALA A 373 25.54 -2.36 52.45
CA ALA A 373 26.42 -3.35 53.05
C ALA A 373 27.90 -2.99 52.91
N ALA A 374 28.32 -2.49 51.73
CA ALA A 374 29.67 -2.01 51.51
C ALA A 374 30.01 -0.83 52.42
N SER A 375 29.10 0.13 52.58
CA SER A 375 29.29 1.27 53.47
C SER A 375 29.39 0.87 54.94
N GLU A 376 28.54 -0.05 55.40
CA GLU A 376 28.59 -0.58 56.77
C GLU A 376 29.93 -1.29 57.03
N HIS A 377 30.42 -2.04 56.05
CA HIS A 377 31.73 -2.70 56.13
C HIS A 377 32.89 -1.70 56.20
N TYR A 378 32.85 -0.62 55.41
CA TYR A 378 33.86 0.45 55.48
C TYR A 378 33.83 1.17 56.83
N GLU A 379 32.65 1.43 57.40
CA GLU A 379 32.53 2.06 58.72
C GLU A 379 33.17 1.20 59.82
N GLN A 380 32.91 -0.11 59.80
CA GLN A 380 33.57 -1.05 60.72
C GLN A 380 35.10 -1.10 60.53
N MET A 381 35.58 -1.07 59.28
CA MET A 381 37.02 -1.06 58.99
C MET A 381 37.70 0.21 59.50
N LEU A 382 37.05 1.36 59.34
CA LEU A 382 37.56 2.65 59.82
C LEU A 382 37.54 2.74 61.35
N GLU A 383 36.53 2.17 62.01
CA GLU A 383 36.50 2.03 63.48
C GLU A 383 37.66 1.15 63.97
N GLN A 384 37.92 0.01 63.32
CA GLN A 384 39.09 -0.82 63.63
C GLN A 384 40.40 -0.08 63.39
N SER A 385 40.51 0.68 62.29
CA SER A 385 41.67 1.52 62.01
C SER A 385 41.91 2.55 63.11
N SER A 386 40.85 3.16 63.66
CA SER A 386 40.95 4.12 64.77
C SER A 386 41.56 3.47 66.01
N LYS A 387 41.13 2.24 66.32
CA LYS A 387 41.71 1.46 67.41
C LYS A 387 43.19 1.17 67.19
N VAL A 388 43.59 0.75 65.98
CA VAL A 388 45.00 0.48 65.64
C VAL A 388 45.87 1.74 65.75
N ILE A 389 45.36 2.90 65.31
CA ILE A 389 46.06 4.19 65.43
C ILE A 389 46.31 4.52 66.90
N LYS A 390 45.31 4.31 67.76
CA LYS A 390 45.44 4.53 69.21
C LYS A 390 46.43 3.56 69.85
N ASP A 391 46.36 2.28 69.51
CA ASP A 391 47.27 1.26 70.01
C ASP A 391 48.72 1.56 69.59
N PHE A 392 48.94 2.04 68.35
CA PHE A 392 50.26 2.50 67.89
C PHE A 392 50.78 3.68 68.72
N SER A 393 49.95 4.68 69.01
CA SER A 393 50.35 5.84 69.81
C SER A 393 50.79 5.46 71.22
N ILE A 394 50.02 4.56 71.87
CA ILE A 394 50.34 4.04 73.20
C ILE A 394 51.66 3.25 73.13
N ALA A 395 51.78 2.30 72.20
CA ALA A 395 52.97 1.46 72.07
C ALA A 395 54.24 2.26 71.74
N ALA A 396 54.15 3.30 70.91
CA ALA A 396 55.27 4.17 70.60
C ALA A 396 55.72 4.98 71.82
N THR A 397 54.76 5.47 72.62
CA THR A 397 55.03 6.23 73.84
C THR A 397 55.65 5.35 74.92
N GLU A 398 55.08 4.17 75.16
CA GLU A 398 55.63 3.18 76.10
C GLU A 398 57.00 2.67 75.66
N GLY A 399 57.19 2.41 74.37
CA GLY A 399 58.48 2.01 73.81
C GLY A 399 59.55 3.08 73.99
N ALA A 400 59.19 4.36 73.83
CA ALA A 400 60.09 5.49 74.08
C ALA A 400 60.46 5.60 75.57
N ASP A 401 59.51 5.37 76.49
CA ASP A 401 59.77 5.36 77.93
C ASP A 401 60.70 4.21 78.35
N VAL A 402 60.45 2.99 77.87
CA VAL A 402 61.30 1.83 78.15
C VAL A 402 62.71 2.04 77.59
N LEU A 403 62.83 2.63 76.40
CA LEU A 403 64.12 3.00 75.83
C LEU A 403 64.84 4.03 76.69
N SER A 404 64.14 5.07 77.14
CA SER A 404 64.67 6.09 78.04
C SER A 404 65.20 5.50 79.34
N GLU A 405 64.42 4.62 79.97
CA GLU A 405 64.79 3.93 81.20
C GLU A 405 66.05 3.09 81.00
N LYS A 406 66.05 2.20 79.99
CA LYS A 406 67.21 1.32 79.71
C LYS A 406 68.47 2.11 79.38
N LEU A 407 68.36 3.19 78.62
CA LEU A 407 69.51 4.03 78.27
C LEU A 407 70.03 4.80 79.49
N THR A 408 69.15 5.29 80.36
CA THR A 408 69.54 5.95 81.60
C THR A 408 70.28 4.97 82.51
N THR A 409 69.73 3.76 82.71
CA THR A 409 70.38 2.71 83.49
C THR A 409 71.73 2.32 82.89
N SER A 410 71.82 2.17 81.57
CA SER A 410 73.06 1.81 80.88
C SER A 410 74.12 2.91 80.99
N ALA A 411 73.73 4.19 80.85
CA ALA A 411 74.62 5.33 81.06
C ALA A 411 75.14 5.39 82.50
N GLN A 412 74.28 5.08 83.48
CA GLN A 412 74.63 5.09 84.89
C GLN A 412 75.56 3.91 85.26
N ASP A 413 75.31 2.72 84.72
CA ASP A 413 76.20 1.54 84.86
C ASP A 413 77.57 1.81 84.23
N MET A 414 77.59 2.43 83.04
CA MET A 414 78.82 2.79 82.34
C MET A 414 79.61 3.86 83.11
N GLY A 415 78.94 4.90 83.62
CA GLY A 415 79.55 5.90 84.49
C GLY A 415 80.13 5.30 85.76
N GLY A 416 79.40 4.37 86.41
CA GLY A 416 79.87 3.64 87.57
C GLY A 416 81.14 2.81 87.29
N LYS A 417 81.13 2.02 86.20
CA LYS A 417 82.29 1.22 85.78
C LYS A 417 83.50 2.07 85.38
N LEU A 418 83.28 3.25 84.81
CA LEU A 418 84.36 4.18 84.48
C LEU A 418 84.97 4.81 85.73
N ILE A 419 84.17 5.10 86.75
CA ILE A 419 84.66 5.53 88.07
C ILE A 419 85.49 4.41 88.71
N GLU A 420 85.00 3.17 88.72
CA GLU A 420 85.77 2.01 89.20
C GLU A 420 87.08 1.84 88.42
N ALA A 421 87.05 1.89 87.09
CA ALA A 421 88.24 1.78 86.25
C ALA A 421 89.24 2.91 86.56
N SER A 422 88.76 4.15 86.72
CA SER A 422 89.59 5.30 87.11
C SER A 422 90.23 5.10 88.48
N GLN A 423 89.47 4.61 89.47
CA GLN A 423 89.99 4.30 90.81
C GLN A 423 91.02 3.16 90.79
N VAL A 424 90.81 2.13 89.96
CA VAL A 424 91.77 1.05 89.76
C VAL A 424 93.04 1.55 89.06
N PHE A 425 92.91 2.43 88.06
CA PHE A 425 94.06 3.09 87.44
C PHE A 425 94.81 3.97 88.43
N GLU A 426 94.11 4.75 89.24
CA GLU A 426 94.68 5.60 90.30
C GLU A 426 95.39 4.75 91.36
N SER A 427 94.77 3.64 91.79
CA SER A 427 95.35 2.68 92.74
C SER A 427 96.58 1.97 92.17
N ASN A 428 96.51 1.48 90.93
CA ASN A 428 97.63 0.81 90.26
C ASN A 428 98.78 1.79 89.95
N ALA A 429 98.48 3.05 89.63
CA ALA A 429 99.48 4.12 89.55
C ALA A 429 100.11 4.40 90.92
N GLY A 430 99.30 4.38 91.99
CA GLY A 430 99.74 4.45 93.38
C GLY A 430 100.67 3.31 93.79
N GLU A 431 100.45 2.08 93.32
CA GLU A 431 101.35 0.93 93.53
C GLU A 431 102.64 1.02 92.69
N ALA A 432 102.55 1.49 91.44
CA ALA A 432 103.71 1.77 90.58
C ALA A 432 104.57 2.97 91.06
N SER A 433 104.02 3.79 91.96
CA SER A 433 104.62 4.98 92.59
C SER A 433 105.95 4.74 93.31
N SER A 434 106.25 3.50 93.70
CA SER A 434 107.57 3.19 94.29
C SER A 434 108.73 3.43 93.31
N ASN A 435 108.51 3.43 91.98
CA ASN A 435 109.61 3.32 91.00
C ASN A 435 109.75 4.43 89.92
N MET A 436 108.75 5.28 89.60
CA MET A 436 108.93 6.35 88.58
C MET A 436 108.13 7.65 88.84
N LYS A 437 108.79 8.71 89.33
CA LYS A 437 108.17 9.92 89.94
C LYS A 437 107.60 10.98 88.97
N THR A 438 108.08 11.08 87.72
CA THR A 438 107.67 12.16 86.78
C THR A 438 106.55 11.72 85.82
N MET A 439 106.63 10.49 85.33
CA MET A 439 105.57 9.86 84.51
C MET A 439 104.27 9.67 85.32
N ASN A 440 104.37 9.64 86.64
CA ASN A 440 103.26 9.48 87.57
C ASN A 440 102.27 10.65 87.54
N ASN A 441 102.78 11.89 87.56
CA ASN A 441 101.91 13.07 87.53
C ASN A 441 101.16 13.20 86.20
N GLU A 442 101.79 12.84 85.07
CA GLU A 442 101.12 12.85 83.77
C GLU A 442 100.07 11.76 83.65
N LEU A 443 100.30 10.56 84.20
CA LEU A 443 99.32 9.47 84.18
C LEU A 443 98.10 9.75 85.07
N THR A 444 98.29 10.30 86.28
CA THR A 444 97.17 10.73 87.14
C THR A 444 96.37 11.85 86.48
N THR A 445 97.05 12.84 85.90
CA THR A 445 96.39 13.95 85.20
C THR A 445 95.63 13.45 83.97
N ALA A 446 96.20 12.52 83.19
CA ALA A 446 95.53 11.91 82.05
C ALA A 446 94.32 11.07 82.48
N ALA A 447 94.39 10.34 83.60
CA ALA A 447 93.25 9.59 84.14
C ALA A 447 92.12 10.52 84.61
N GLU A 448 92.44 11.64 85.29
CA GLU A 448 91.46 12.65 85.68
C GLU A 448 90.85 13.37 84.46
N GLN A 449 91.66 13.65 83.44
CA GLN A 449 91.20 14.26 82.20
C GLN A 449 90.29 13.32 81.41
N ILE A 450 90.66 12.05 81.26
CA ILE A 450 89.82 11.00 80.64
C ILE A 450 88.50 10.84 81.41
N ARG A 451 88.54 10.85 82.74
CA ARG A 451 87.34 10.78 83.58
C ARG A 451 86.42 11.98 83.36
N SER A 452 86.98 13.19 83.27
CA SER A 452 86.22 14.41 83.00
C SER A 452 85.59 14.35 81.61
N GLU A 453 86.37 14.06 80.56
CA GLU A 453 85.87 14.00 79.18
C GLU A 453 84.80 12.92 79.00
N LEU A 454 84.98 11.74 79.61
CA LEU A 454 83.97 10.68 79.57
C LEU A 454 82.70 11.06 80.35
N SER A 455 82.83 11.73 81.50
CA SER A 455 81.69 12.21 82.28
C SER A 455 80.88 13.24 81.49
N ASP A 456 81.56 14.19 80.85
CA ASP A 456 80.92 15.21 80.02
C ASP A 456 80.23 14.59 78.80
N SER A 457 80.90 13.65 78.12
CA SER A 457 80.33 12.94 76.97
C SER A 457 79.14 12.05 77.36
N LEU A 458 79.15 11.42 78.54
CA LEU A 458 78.00 10.68 79.10
C LEU A 458 76.82 11.60 79.43
N SER A 459 77.10 12.78 79.97
CA SER A 459 76.09 13.81 80.23
C SER A 459 75.45 14.29 78.93
N ASP A 460 76.26 14.60 77.91
CA ASP A 460 75.78 15.01 76.59
C ASP A 460 74.96 13.90 75.91
N MET A 461 75.41 12.64 76.00
CA MET A 461 74.66 11.49 75.50
C MET A 461 73.31 11.34 76.21
N ASN A 462 73.24 11.57 77.53
CA ASN A 462 71.98 11.55 78.29
C ASN A 462 71.03 12.65 77.80
N ASN A 463 71.54 13.85 77.57
CA ASN A 463 70.77 14.99 77.07
C ASN A 463 70.24 14.73 75.65
N VAL A 464 71.08 14.22 74.74
CA VAL A 464 70.67 13.86 73.38
C VAL A 464 69.62 12.74 73.39
N MET A 465 69.78 11.73 74.25
CA MET A 465 68.81 10.64 74.36
C MET A 465 67.47 11.12 74.94
N ARG A 466 67.48 12.01 75.93
CA ARG A 466 66.24 12.65 76.43
C ARG A 466 65.54 13.45 75.34
N ALA A 467 66.30 14.20 74.54
CA ALA A 467 65.75 14.95 73.42
C ALA A 467 65.15 14.01 72.36
N MET A 468 65.83 12.91 72.03
CA MET A 468 65.33 11.89 71.09
C MET A 468 64.06 11.22 71.60
N VAL A 469 64.00 10.80 72.87
CA VAL A 469 62.80 10.21 73.49
C VAL A 469 61.63 11.18 73.46
N THR A 470 61.88 12.46 73.78
CA THR A 470 60.86 13.51 73.74
C THR A 470 60.36 13.73 72.32
N GLY A 471 61.27 13.79 71.33
CA GLY A 471 60.91 13.90 69.92
C GLY A 471 60.09 12.71 69.41
N ILE A 472 60.46 11.47 69.78
CA ILE A 472 59.69 10.27 69.41
C ILE A 472 58.27 10.32 69.99
N LYS A 473 58.13 10.76 71.25
CA LYS A 473 56.80 10.90 71.87
C LYS A 473 55.96 11.96 71.16
N GLU A 474 56.55 13.12 70.88
CA GLU A 474 55.87 14.21 70.19
C GLU A 474 55.46 13.81 68.77
N ASP A 475 56.36 13.19 68.00
CA ASP A 475 56.09 12.68 66.66
C ASP A 475 55.00 11.59 66.66
N ALA A 476 55.03 10.68 67.64
CA ALA A 476 54.00 9.65 67.80
C ALA A 476 52.62 10.25 68.11
N GLU A 477 52.56 11.28 68.98
CA GLU A 477 51.33 11.98 69.32
C GLU A 477 50.78 12.78 68.12
N VAL A 478 51.64 13.51 67.41
CA VAL A 478 51.28 14.27 66.20
C VAL A 478 50.82 13.34 65.09
N THR A 479 51.52 12.24 64.85
CA THR A 479 51.16 11.24 63.84
C THR A 479 49.83 10.59 64.18
N SER A 480 49.60 10.23 65.46
CA SER A 480 48.33 9.68 65.93
C SER A 480 47.17 10.64 65.70
N LYS A 481 47.31 11.92 66.08
CA LYS A 481 46.26 12.94 65.86
C LYS A 481 45.97 13.17 64.37
N THR A 482 47.00 13.14 63.53
CA THR A 482 46.85 13.31 62.08
C THR A 482 46.11 12.13 61.47
N LEU A 483 46.50 10.90 61.82
CA LEU A 483 45.82 9.69 61.38
C LEU A 483 44.38 9.60 61.90
N GLU A 484 44.14 9.99 63.16
CA GLU A 484 42.80 10.05 63.75
C GLU A 484 41.91 11.05 63.01
N SER A 485 42.41 12.25 62.74
CA SER A 485 41.69 13.27 61.97
C SER A 485 41.38 12.81 60.55
N ALA A 486 42.35 12.19 59.88
CA ALA A 486 42.15 11.62 58.54
C ALA A 486 41.12 10.49 58.55
N ASN A 487 41.11 9.66 59.59
CA ASN A 487 40.15 8.57 59.73
C ASN A 487 38.72 9.11 59.99
N ILE A 488 38.56 10.11 60.85
CA ILE A 488 37.27 10.79 61.06
C ILE A 488 36.73 11.40 59.75
N GLN A 489 37.61 12.05 58.97
CA GLN A 489 37.23 12.59 57.67
C GLN A 489 36.79 11.49 56.69
N LEU A 490 37.54 10.38 56.61
CA LEU A 490 37.18 9.24 55.77
C LEU A 490 35.83 8.62 56.15
N VAL A 491 35.52 8.52 57.45
CA VAL A 491 34.19 8.05 57.91
C VAL A 491 33.09 8.99 57.42
N SER A 492 33.31 10.30 57.55
CA SER A 492 32.36 11.32 57.08
C SER A 492 32.14 11.23 55.57
N ASP A 493 33.23 11.18 54.80
CA ASP A 493 33.18 11.13 53.33
C ASP A 493 32.52 9.83 52.85
N THR A 494 32.78 8.70 53.52
CA THR A 494 32.14 7.41 53.21
C THR A 494 30.63 7.48 53.45
N LYS A 495 30.18 8.09 54.55
CA LYS A 495 28.74 8.29 54.83
C LYS A 495 28.09 9.20 53.79
N ALA A 496 28.74 10.30 53.43
CA ALA A 496 28.24 11.21 52.41
C ALA A 496 28.11 10.50 51.04
N MET A 497 29.13 9.74 50.64
CA MET A 497 29.13 8.95 49.41
C MET A 497 28.00 7.90 49.40
N ARG A 498 27.77 7.21 50.53
CA ARG A 498 26.65 6.27 50.69
C ARG A 498 25.31 6.97 50.45
N ASP A 499 25.09 8.09 51.11
CA ASP A 499 23.82 8.83 51.03
C ASP A 499 23.57 9.36 49.62
N GLU A 500 24.61 9.89 48.96
CA GLU A 500 24.53 10.32 47.58
C GLU A 500 24.24 9.14 46.63
N SER A 501 24.91 8.00 46.82
CA SER A 501 24.71 6.81 45.99
C SER A 501 23.30 6.23 46.16
N VAL A 502 22.79 6.13 47.39
CA VAL A 502 21.43 5.67 47.68
C VAL A 502 20.40 6.61 47.03
N ASN A 503 20.59 7.93 47.14
CA ASN A 503 19.73 8.91 46.48
C ASN A 503 19.81 8.81 44.95
N ALA A 504 20.99 8.62 44.39
CA ALA A 504 21.17 8.45 42.94
C ALA A 504 20.49 7.18 42.43
N ILE A 505 20.59 6.06 43.15
CA ILE A 505 19.88 4.81 42.83
C ILE A 505 18.36 5.02 42.88
N GLN A 506 17.85 5.73 43.89
CA GLN A 506 16.43 6.04 44.02
C GLN A 506 15.92 6.92 42.87
N GLN A 507 16.66 7.98 42.51
CA GLN A 507 16.32 8.81 41.34
C GLN A 507 16.38 8.02 40.03
N MET A 508 17.37 7.13 39.90
CA MET A 508 17.49 6.26 38.74
C MET A 508 16.31 5.30 38.64
N LYS A 509 15.86 4.72 39.77
CA LYS A 509 14.66 3.89 39.85
C LYS A 509 13.42 4.63 39.36
N GLU A 510 13.16 5.84 39.89
CA GLU A 510 12.00 6.65 39.49
C GLU A 510 12.03 7.05 38.01
N ARG A 511 13.22 7.44 37.50
CA ARG A 511 13.38 7.77 36.07
C ARG A 511 13.19 6.56 35.18
N LEU A 512 13.72 5.39 35.56
CA LEU A 512 13.53 4.15 34.80
C LEU A 512 12.06 3.76 34.79
N GLU A 513 11.38 3.80 35.92
CA GLU A 513 9.96 3.50 36.01
C GLU A 513 9.13 4.43 35.11
N THR A 514 9.40 5.73 35.15
CA THR A 514 8.74 6.72 34.29
C THR A 514 9.02 6.47 32.81
N SER A 515 10.30 6.31 32.45
CA SER A 515 10.72 6.14 31.05
C SER A 515 10.21 4.82 30.45
N LEU A 516 10.23 3.74 31.23
CA LEU A 516 9.64 2.46 30.83
C LEU A 516 8.15 2.63 30.56
N ASN A 517 7.41 3.28 31.47
CA ASN A 517 5.98 3.48 31.31
C ASN A 517 5.64 4.34 30.08
N GLU A 518 6.43 5.39 29.81
CA GLU A 518 6.31 6.20 28.59
C GLU A 518 6.57 5.38 27.32
N VAL A 519 7.67 4.61 27.29
CA VAL A 519 8.01 3.75 26.16
C VAL A 519 6.91 2.71 25.92
N PHE A 520 6.32 2.14 26.98
CA PHE A 520 5.23 1.18 26.83
C PHE A 520 3.96 1.81 26.28
N GLN A 521 3.58 2.98 26.78
CA GLN A 521 2.42 3.67 26.25
C GLN A 521 2.61 4.07 24.78
N LEU A 522 3.82 4.52 24.41
CA LEU A 522 4.17 4.82 23.02
C LEU A 522 4.13 3.57 22.15
N GLN A 523 4.77 2.49 22.59
CA GLN A 523 4.86 1.26 21.82
C GLN A 523 3.50 0.56 21.69
N ALA A 524 2.67 0.53 22.75
CA ALA A 524 1.31 0.01 22.69
C ALA A 524 0.44 0.81 21.72
N ARG A 525 0.51 2.15 21.77
CA ARG A 525 -0.20 3.02 20.81
C ARG A 525 0.26 2.77 19.38
N GLU A 526 1.57 2.63 19.17
CA GLU A 526 2.10 2.47 17.82
C GLU A 526 1.81 1.09 17.24
N VAL A 527 1.83 0.03 18.05
CA VAL A 527 1.36 -1.30 17.65
C VAL A 527 -0.12 -1.26 17.31
N GLN A 528 -0.96 -0.64 18.13
CA GLN A 528 -2.40 -0.48 17.87
C GLN A 528 -2.65 0.27 16.54
N ARG A 529 -1.91 1.36 16.31
CA ARG A 529 -1.98 2.15 15.09
C ARG A 529 -1.57 1.34 13.86
N THR A 530 -0.52 0.54 13.99
CA THR A 530 -0.02 -0.32 12.91
C THR A 530 -1.03 -1.41 12.57
N PHE A 531 -1.66 -2.04 13.56
CA PHE A 531 -2.74 -3.01 13.35
C PHE A 531 -3.94 -2.41 12.65
N SER A 532 -4.45 -1.28 13.16
CA SER A 532 -5.61 -0.61 12.54
C SER A 532 -5.31 -0.15 11.11
N SER A 533 -4.08 0.29 10.84
CA SER A 533 -3.65 0.63 9.48
C SER A 533 -3.52 -0.60 8.58
N LEU A 534 -3.04 -1.74 9.10
CA LEU A 534 -2.96 -3.00 8.34
C LEU A 534 -4.36 -3.51 8.01
N GLU A 535 -5.26 -3.51 8.97
CA GLU A 535 -6.66 -3.89 8.78
C GLU A 535 -7.33 -3.02 7.72
N ASP A 536 -7.21 -1.69 7.80
CA ASP A 536 -7.73 -0.76 6.79
C ASP A 536 -7.13 -1.00 5.40
N GLN A 537 -5.82 -1.28 5.31
CA GLN A 537 -5.19 -1.61 4.03
C GLN A 537 -5.67 -2.93 3.44
N ILE A 538 -5.91 -3.93 4.27
CA ILE A 538 -6.43 -5.23 3.83
C ILE A 538 -7.86 -5.09 3.32
N VAL A 539 -8.72 -4.41 4.09
CA VAL A 539 -10.10 -4.14 3.66
C VAL A 539 -10.11 -3.40 2.33
N LYS A 540 -9.32 -2.33 2.18
CA LYS A 540 -9.21 -1.59 0.92
C LYS A 540 -8.66 -2.42 -0.23
N ALA A 541 -7.69 -3.30 0.03
CA ALA A 541 -7.14 -4.20 -0.99
C ALA A 541 -8.19 -5.21 -1.47
N VAL A 542 -8.98 -5.78 -0.54
CA VAL A 542 -10.08 -6.70 -0.86
C VAL A 542 -11.21 -5.96 -1.59
N GLU A 543 -11.64 -4.79 -1.13
CA GLU A 543 -12.65 -3.97 -1.80
C GLU A 543 -12.21 -3.60 -3.23
N ARG A 544 -10.96 -3.14 -3.40
CA ARG A 544 -10.43 -2.77 -4.71
C ARG A 544 -10.30 -3.98 -5.65
N THR A 545 -10.00 -5.14 -5.10
CA THR A 545 -9.98 -6.39 -5.85
C THR A 545 -11.39 -6.78 -6.26
N GLY A 546 -12.36 -6.75 -5.34
CA GLY A 546 -13.77 -7.02 -5.60
C GLY A 546 -14.34 -6.09 -6.66
N SER A 547 -14.12 -4.78 -6.54
CA SER A 547 -14.58 -3.79 -7.52
C SER A 547 -13.93 -3.98 -8.90
N SER A 548 -12.65 -4.41 -8.93
CA SER A 548 -11.95 -4.69 -10.19
C SER A 548 -12.52 -5.94 -10.87
N VAL A 549 -12.81 -6.99 -10.09
CA VAL A 549 -13.46 -8.21 -10.60
C VAL A 549 -14.87 -7.89 -11.11
N GLU A 550 -15.66 -7.13 -10.35
CA GLU A 550 -17.00 -6.70 -10.76
C GLU A 550 -16.96 -5.87 -12.06
N SER A 551 -16.04 -4.91 -12.15
CA SER A 551 -15.83 -4.12 -13.38
C SER A 551 -15.42 -4.99 -14.57
N GLN A 552 -14.59 -6.02 -14.33
CA GLN A 552 -14.15 -6.93 -15.39
C GLN A 552 -15.30 -7.81 -15.90
N VAL A 553 -16.19 -8.25 -15.00
CA VAL A 553 -17.40 -9.02 -15.33
C VAL A 553 -18.40 -8.14 -16.07
N GLU A 554 -18.63 -6.90 -15.63
CA GLU A 554 -19.53 -5.95 -16.28
C GLU A 554 -19.01 -5.55 -17.68
N TYR A 555 -17.70 -5.36 -17.82
CA TYR A 555 -17.05 -5.15 -19.11
C TYR A 555 -17.24 -6.35 -20.05
N PHE A 556 -17.03 -7.56 -19.53
CA PHE A 556 -17.23 -8.80 -20.29
C PHE A 556 -18.68 -8.97 -20.74
N ASP A 557 -19.65 -8.72 -19.86
CA ASP A 557 -21.08 -8.80 -20.17
C ASP A 557 -21.46 -7.80 -21.27
N LYS A 558 -20.94 -6.58 -21.19
CA LYS A 558 -21.18 -5.54 -22.19
C LYS A 558 -20.57 -5.87 -23.57
N GLU A 559 -19.34 -6.37 -23.61
CA GLU A 559 -18.69 -6.81 -24.85
C GLU A 559 -19.44 -8.00 -25.47
N MET A 560 -19.84 -8.97 -24.65
CA MET A 560 -20.62 -10.12 -25.09
C MET A 560 -21.99 -9.68 -25.64
N GLN A 561 -22.68 -8.77 -24.96
CA GLN A 561 -23.96 -8.23 -25.43
C GLN A 561 -23.80 -7.45 -26.74
N GLN A 562 -22.73 -6.66 -26.89
CA GLN A 562 -22.43 -5.95 -28.13
C GLN A 562 -22.15 -6.92 -29.28
N GLU A 563 -21.36 -7.96 -29.05
CA GLU A 563 -21.02 -8.94 -30.08
C GLU A 563 -22.23 -9.79 -30.48
N ILE A 564 -23.07 -10.19 -29.51
CA ILE A 564 -24.35 -10.87 -29.78
C ILE A 564 -25.28 -9.96 -30.58
N ASN A 565 -25.47 -8.71 -30.15
CA ASN A 565 -26.34 -7.76 -30.86
C ASN A 565 -25.83 -7.49 -32.28
N ARG A 566 -24.52 -7.27 -32.45
CA ARG A 566 -23.88 -7.07 -33.76
C ARG A 566 -24.11 -8.27 -34.67
N THR A 567 -23.94 -9.48 -34.14
CA THR A 567 -24.15 -10.72 -34.89
C THR A 567 -25.62 -10.88 -35.29
N LEU A 568 -26.54 -10.64 -34.36
CA LEU A 568 -27.99 -10.68 -34.61
C LEU A 568 -28.44 -9.62 -35.62
N GLU A 569 -27.87 -8.42 -35.57
CA GLU A 569 -28.17 -7.32 -36.50
C GLU A 569 -27.63 -7.62 -37.89
N LEU A 570 -26.40 -8.14 -38.02
CA LEU A 570 -25.85 -8.63 -39.29
C LEU A 570 -26.74 -9.74 -39.88
N MET A 571 -27.06 -10.77 -39.07
CA MET A 571 -27.95 -11.85 -39.51
C MET A 571 -29.33 -11.34 -39.90
N GLY A 572 -29.92 -10.42 -39.13
CA GLY A 572 -31.21 -9.82 -39.40
C GLY A 572 -31.22 -8.96 -40.66
N THR A 573 -30.15 -8.22 -40.92
CA THR A 573 -30.00 -7.39 -42.12
C THR A 573 -29.84 -8.25 -43.38
N GLU A 574 -29.05 -9.31 -43.31
CA GLU A 574 -28.90 -10.29 -44.39
C GLU A 574 -30.23 -11.02 -44.66
N LEU A 575 -30.92 -11.49 -43.61
CA LEU A 575 -32.24 -12.13 -43.72
C LEU A 575 -33.31 -11.18 -44.28
N ALA A 576 -33.33 -9.92 -43.84
CA ALA A 576 -34.26 -8.92 -44.35
C ALA A 576 -33.99 -8.59 -45.82
N THR A 577 -32.73 -8.48 -46.20
CA THR A 577 -32.31 -8.24 -47.60
C THR A 577 -32.73 -9.40 -48.49
N VAL A 578 -32.47 -10.64 -48.07
CA VAL A 578 -32.92 -11.85 -48.78
C VAL A 578 -34.44 -11.87 -48.88
N THR A 579 -35.16 -11.61 -47.79
CA THR A 579 -36.64 -11.65 -47.75
C THR A 579 -37.28 -10.55 -48.60
N GLN A 580 -36.76 -9.33 -48.57
CA GLN A 580 -37.25 -8.24 -49.43
C GLN A 580 -37.02 -8.54 -50.90
N GLN A 581 -35.85 -9.06 -51.25
CA GLN A 581 -35.54 -9.43 -52.62
C GLN A 581 -36.44 -10.57 -53.11
N PHE A 582 -36.66 -11.59 -52.27
CA PHE A 582 -37.58 -12.69 -52.55
C PHE A 582 -39.02 -12.19 -52.75
N THR A 583 -39.51 -11.31 -51.87
CA THR A 583 -40.86 -10.72 -51.96
C THR A 583 -41.03 -9.89 -53.24
N ARG A 584 -40.00 -9.11 -53.61
CA ARG A 584 -40.02 -8.27 -54.81
C ARG A 584 -40.03 -9.11 -56.08
N ASP A 585 -39.25 -10.18 -56.10
CA ASP A 585 -39.21 -11.12 -57.22
C ASP A 585 -40.51 -11.92 -57.33
N TYR A 586 -41.07 -12.37 -56.20
CA TYR A 586 -42.36 -13.06 -56.17
C TYR A 586 -43.51 -12.13 -56.61
N SER A 587 -43.50 -10.86 -56.21
CA SER A 587 -44.48 -9.85 -56.65
C SER A 587 -44.38 -9.54 -58.15
N LYS A 588 -43.16 -9.48 -58.71
CA LYS A 588 -42.98 -9.38 -60.16
C LYS A 588 -43.53 -10.59 -60.90
N LEU A 589 -43.22 -11.80 -60.41
CA LEU A 589 -43.69 -13.04 -61.02
C LEU A 589 -45.23 -13.12 -61.02
N THR A 590 -45.86 -12.82 -59.88
CA THR A 590 -47.32 -12.80 -59.74
C THR A 590 -47.99 -11.72 -60.58
N ASN A 591 -47.39 -10.54 -60.71
CA ASN A 591 -47.90 -9.48 -61.60
C ASN A 591 -47.79 -9.88 -63.08
N GLU A 592 -46.69 -10.51 -63.49
CA GLU A 592 -46.55 -11.00 -64.86
C GLU A 592 -47.50 -12.18 -65.14
N MET A 593 -47.69 -13.10 -64.19
CA MET A 593 -48.74 -14.13 -64.28
C MET A 593 -50.14 -13.52 -64.39
N SER A 594 -50.45 -12.50 -63.58
CA SER A 594 -51.73 -11.78 -63.65
C SER A 594 -51.93 -11.05 -64.98
N LYS A 595 -50.88 -10.44 -65.55
CA LYS A 595 -50.92 -9.86 -66.90
C LYS A 595 -51.17 -10.90 -67.99
N VAL A 596 -50.60 -12.10 -67.86
CA VAL A 596 -50.85 -13.20 -68.79
C VAL A 596 -52.29 -13.70 -68.68
N VAL A 597 -52.80 -13.89 -67.45
CA VAL A 597 -54.19 -14.31 -67.21
C VAL A 597 -55.18 -13.26 -67.70
N SER A 598 -54.95 -11.97 -67.42
CA SER A 598 -55.82 -10.89 -67.88
C SER A 598 -55.78 -10.69 -69.40
N ARG A 599 -54.63 -10.88 -70.06
CA ARG A 599 -54.54 -10.92 -71.53
C ARG A 599 -55.26 -12.14 -72.13
N SER A 600 -55.26 -13.29 -71.45
CA SER A 600 -56.06 -14.45 -71.87
C SER A 600 -57.56 -14.20 -71.74
N ALA A 601 -58.00 -13.44 -70.72
CA ALA A 601 -59.39 -13.08 -70.52
C ALA A 601 -59.90 -12.02 -71.52
N GLN A 602 -59.04 -11.10 -71.97
CA GLN A 602 -59.39 -10.11 -73.01
C GLN A 602 -59.41 -10.67 -74.43
N GLY A 603 -58.83 -11.86 -74.67
CA GLY A 603 -58.91 -12.55 -75.96
C GLY A 603 -60.15 -13.43 -76.15
N ALA A 604 -61.03 -13.50 -75.15
CA ALA A 604 -62.21 -14.39 -75.12
C ALA A 604 -63.56 -13.67 -75.38
N HIS A 605 -63.52 -12.44 -75.93
CA HIS A 605 -64.72 -11.71 -76.38
C HIS A 605 -64.72 -11.47 -77.88
#